data_AF-A0A258J0P4-F1
#
_entry.id   AF-A0A258J0P4-F1
#
_cell.length_a   1.000
_cell.length_b   1.000
_cell.length_c   1.000
_cell.angle_alpha   90.00
_cell.angle_beta   90.00
_cell.angle_gamma   90.00
#
_symmetry.space_group_name_H-M   'P 1'
#
loop_
_entity.id
_entity.type
_entity.pdbx_description
1 polymer ?
#
loop_
_entity_poly.entity_id
_entity_poly.type
_entity_poly.pdbx_seq_one_letter_code
_entity_poly.pdbx_strand_id
1 'polypeptide(L)' 'MRPAAALAVDLGCTFASGAAAGCLLMAGVVTLDLHAIRPFLDILGDGIDLRDTAAVAFIFGQLAVLARYVLPGLLIL' A
#
# COMPACT_ATOMS: atom_id res chain seq x y z
N MET A 1 -26.84 11.36 -7.67
CA MET A 1 -25.99 10.25 -8.15
C MET A 1 -24.59 10.80 -8.34
N ARG A 2 -23.58 10.39 -7.54
CA ARG A 2 -22.19 10.70 -7.91
C ARG A 2 -21.94 9.99 -9.24
N PRO A 3 -21.53 10.68 -10.31
CA PRO A 3 -21.31 10.02 -11.59
C PRO A 3 -20.27 8.92 -11.36
N ALA A 4 -20.52 7.70 -11.84
CA ALA A 4 -19.67 6.54 -11.57
C ALA A 4 -18.17 6.81 -11.84
N ALA A 5 -17.88 7.72 -12.78
CA ALA A 5 -16.55 8.24 -13.06
C ALA A 5 -15.87 8.90 -11.84
N ALA A 6 -16.59 9.72 -11.07
CA ALA A 6 -16.03 10.38 -9.89
C ALA A 6 -15.70 9.36 -8.77
N LEU A 7 -16.51 8.31 -8.63
CA LEU A 7 -16.21 7.23 -7.68
C LEU A 7 -14.98 6.42 -8.12
N ALA A 8 -14.88 6.09 -9.40
CA ALA A 8 -13.72 5.38 -9.95
C ALA A 8 -12.42 6.18 -9.79
N VAL A 9 -12.48 7.50 -10.00
CA VAL A 9 -11.34 8.40 -9.76
C VAL A 9 -10.96 8.43 -8.29
N ASP A 10 -11.93 8.60 -7.38
CA ASP A 10 -11.64 8.63 -5.94
C ASP A 10 -11.07 7.30 -5.42
N LEU A 11 -11.59 6.17 -5.93
CA LEU A 11 -11.08 4.83 -5.64
C LEU A 11 -9.64 4.67 -6.15
N GLY A 12 -9.38 5.08 -7.40
CA GLY A 12 -8.06 5.05 -8.03
C GLY A 12 -7.05 5.92 -7.29
N CYS A 13 -7.41 7.15 -6.92
CA CYS A 13 -6.56 8.04 -6.13
C CYS A 13 -6.27 7.49 -4.73
N THR A 14 -7.26 6.85 -4.10
CA THR A 14 -7.09 6.21 -2.78
C THR A 14 -6.13 5.02 -2.86
N PHE A 15 -6.29 4.18 -3.88
CA PHE A 15 -5.35 3.09 -4.12
C PHE A 15 -3.95 3.62 -4.41
N ALA A 16 -3.83 4.61 -5.29
CA ALA A 16 -2.55 5.18 -5.69
C ALA A 16 -1.82 5.85 -4.52
N SER A 17 -2.53 6.55 -3.63
CA SER A 17 -1.92 7.16 -2.44
C SER A 17 -1.47 6.09 -1.44
N GLY A 18 -2.25 5.03 -1.25
CA GLY A 18 -1.83 3.86 -0.48
C GLY A 18 -0.57 3.21 -1.06
N ALA A 19 -0.57 2.94 -2.37
CA ALA A 19 0.57 2.34 -3.05
C ALA A 19 1.82 3.22 -2.97
N ALA A 20 1.68 4.53 -3.13
CA ALA A 20 2.77 5.48 -2.95
C ALA A 20 3.34 5.45 -1.53
N ALA A 21 2.49 5.33 -0.50
CA ALA A 21 2.94 5.18 0.88
C ALA A 21 3.74 3.88 1.09
N GLY A 22 3.30 2.77 0.50
CA GLY A 22 4.05 1.50 0.49
C GLY A 22 5.43 1.64 -0.17
N CYS A 23 5.51 2.31 -1.33
CA CYS A 23 6.78 2.60 -1.99
C CYS A 23 7.71 3.48 -1.15
N LEU A 24 7.18 4.53 -0.50
CA LEU A 24 7.98 5.41 0.36
C LEU A 24 8.49 4.67 1.59
N LEU A 25 7.72 3.75 2.15
CA LEU A 25 8.15 2.90 3.25
C LEU A 25 9.32 2.01 2.82
N MET A 26 9.23 1.37 1.65
CA MET A 26 10.33 0.57 1.10
C MET A 26 11.57 1.42 0.82
N ALA A 27 11.40 2.60 0.22
CA ALA A 27 12.50 3.55 0.03
C ALA A 27 13.15 3.96 1.35
N GLY A 28 12.35 4.18 2.40
CA GLY A 28 12.83 4.49 3.75
C GLY A 28 13.63 3.34 4.35
N VAL A 29 13.16 2.10 4.22
CA VAL A 29 13.87 0.90 4.70
C VAL A 29 15.22 0.73 4.01
N VAL A 30 15.27 0.95 2.69
CA VAL A 30 16.50 0.85 1.91
C VAL A 30 17.48 1.97 2.25
N THR A 31 17.01 3.22 2.37
CA THR A 31 17.88 4.39 2.62
C THR A 31 18.39 4.47 4.04
N LEU A 32 17.61 4.05 5.04
CA LEU A 32 18.00 4.03 6.45
C LEU A 32 18.71 2.73 6.86
N ASP A 33 18.96 1.84 5.91
CA ASP A 33 19.56 0.51 6.10
C ASP A 33 19.01 -0.22 7.33
N LEU A 34 17.67 -0.27 7.43
CA LEU A 34 16.97 -0.86 8.58
C LEU A 34 17.09 -2.38 8.53
N HIS A 35 18.25 -2.89 8.94
CA HIS A 35 18.61 -4.31 8.96
C HIS A 35 17.62 -5.18 9.75
N ALA A 36 16.97 -4.62 10.77
CA ALA A 36 15.96 -5.32 11.57
C ALA A 36 14.68 -5.66 10.77
N ILE A 37 14.38 -4.89 9.71
CA ILE A 37 13.12 -5.01 8.95
C ILE A 37 13.35 -5.70 7.61
N ARG A 38 14.57 -5.64 7.07
CA ARG A 38 14.98 -6.35 5.85
C ARG A 38 14.49 -7.80 5.74
N PRO A 39 14.70 -8.69 6.72
CA PRO A 39 14.29 -10.09 6.59
C PRO A 39 12.76 -10.28 6.62
N PHE A 40 11.98 -9.31 7.10
CA PHE A 40 10.52 -9.36 7.01
C PHE A 40 9.99 -8.94 5.63
N LEU A 41 10.78 -8.17 4.88
CA LEU A 41 10.44 -7.64 3.56
C LEU A 41 11.08 -8.41 2.42
N ASP A 42 12.14 -9.16 2.71
CA ASP A 42 12.76 -10.12 1.79
C ASP A 42 11.91 -11.39 1.73
N ILE A 43 10.84 -11.33 0.93
CA ILE A 43 9.85 -12.40 0.81
C ILE A 43 10.43 -13.63 0.08
N LEU A 44 11.49 -13.45 -0.72
CA LEU A 44 12.10 -14.51 -1.55
C LEU A 44 13.52 -14.92 -1.12
N GLY A 45 14.15 -14.22 -0.18
CA GLY A 45 15.51 -14.54 0.31
C GLY A 45 16.63 -14.12 -0.65
N ASP A 46 16.33 -13.27 -1.63
CA ASP A 46 17.28 -12.79 -2.67
C ASP A 46 17.62 -11.30 -2.48
N GLY A 47 17.19 -10.71 -1.35
CA GLY A 47 17.23 -9.28 -1.10
C GLY A 47 15.99 -8.55 -1.62
N ILE A 48 15.79 -7.33 -1.13
CA ILE A 48 14.63 -6.50 -1.53
C ILE A 48 14.74 -6.15 -3.03
N ASP A 49 13.85 -6.73 -3.83
CA ASP A 49 13.77 -6.47 -5.27
C ASP A 49 12.55 -5.58 -5.63
N LEU A 50 12.49 -5.15 -6.88
CA LEU A 50 11.34 -4.48 -7.49
C LEU A 50 10.04 -5.24 -7.28
N ARG A 51 10.09 -6.59 -7.27
CA ARG A 51 8.92 -7.43 -7.02
C ARG A 51 8.36 -7.26 -5.61
N ASP A 52 9.22 -7.21 -4.59
CA ASP A 52 8.81 -7.01 -3.20
C ASP A 52 8.26 -5.60 -3.01
N THR A 53 8.90 -4.62 -3.63
CA THR A 53 8.43 -3.23 -3.63
C THR A 53 7.04 -3.12 -4.27
N ALA A 54 6.82 -3.78 -5.40
CA ALA A 54 5.51 -3.82 -6.06
C ALA A 54 4.45 -4.55 -5.21
N ALA A 55 4.82 -5.63 -4.54
CA ALA A 55 3.93 -6.37 -3.64
C ALA A 55 3.51 -5.50 -2.44
N VAL A 56 4.46 -4.83 -1.79
CA VAL A 56 4.20 -3.92 -0.67
C VAL A 56 3.34 -2.74 -1.11
N ALA A 57 3.65 -2.11 -2.24
CA ALA A 57 2.84 -1.05 -2.82
C ALA A 57 1.40 -1.52 -3.09
N PHE A 58 1.23 -2.71 -3.68
CA PHE A 58 -0.10 -3.26 -3.93
C PHE A 58 -0.88 -3.51 -2.64
N ILE A 59 -0.25 -4.10 -1.61
CA ILE A 59 -0.87 -4.36 -0.31
C ILE A 59 -1.34 -3.05 0.33
N PHE A 60 -0.48 -2.02 0.36
CA PHE A 60 -0.84 -0.73 0.94
C PHE A 60 -1.95 -0.03 0.13
N GLY A 61 -1.95 -0.15 -1.20
CA GLY A 61 -3.05 0.33 -2.03
C GLY A 61 -4.39 -0.32 -1.67
N GLN A 62 -4.41 -1.64 -1.50
CA GLN A 62 -5.60 -2.38 -1.08
C GLN A 62 -6.02 -2.00 0.36
N LEU A 63 -5.05 -1.83 1.26
CA LEU A 63 -5.31 -1.44 2.64
C LEU A 63 -5.93 -0.03 2.73
N ALA A 64 -5.47 0.91 1.89
CA ALA A 64 -6.03 2.25 1.82
C ALA A 64 -7.49 2.24 1.34
N VAL A 65 -7.80 1.42 0.33
CA VAL A 65 -9.19 1.22 -0.14
C VAL A 65 -10.04 0.58 0.97
N LEU A 66 -9.54 -0.47 1.62
CA LEU A 66 -10.23 -1.14 2.72
C LEU A 66 -10.52 -0.15 3.88
N ALA A 67 -9.51 0.61 4.30
CA ALA A 67 -9.62 1.58 5.39
C ALA A 67 -10.60 2.71 5.07
N ARG A 68 -10.64 3.18 3.82
CA ARG A 68 -11.52 4.28 3.42
C ARG A 68 -12.97 3.87 3.20
N TYR A 69 -13.21 2.67 2.66
CA TYR A 69 -14.54 2.28 2.20
C TYR A 69 -15.19 1.15 2.99
N VAL A 70 -14.40 0.25 3.61
CA VAL A 70 -14.94 -0.94 4.28
C VAL A 70 -14.92 -0.76 5.80
N LEU A 71 -13.80 -0.28 6.35
CA LEU A 71 -13.62 -0.17 7.80
C LEU A 71 -14.65 0.74 8.49
N PRO A 72 -15.06 1.90 7.94
CA PRO A 72 -16.10 2.72 8.57
C PRO A 72 -17.43 1.97 8.69
N GLY A 73 -17.77 1.12 7.72
CA GLY A 73 -18.97 0.29 7.76
C GLY A 73 -18.93 -0.80 8.84
N LEU A 74 -17.73 -1.25 9.23
CA LEU A 74 -17.54 -2.23 10.29
C LEU A 74 -17.53 -1.62 11.70
N LEU A 75 -17.06 -0.37 11.84
CA LEU A 75 -16.94 0.31 13.13
C LEU A 75 -18.21 1.04 13.57
N ILE A 76 -19.18 1.21 12.66
CA ILE A 76 -20.46 1.88 12.91
C ILE A 76 -21.57 0.85 13.21
N LEU A 77 -21.23 -0.45 13.22
CA LEU A 77 -22.12 -1.59 13.46
C LEU A 77 -21.98 -2.09 14.91
#